data_AF-A0AAU5PT71-F1
#
_entry.id   AF-A0AAU5PT71-F1
#
_cell.length_a   1.000
_cell.length_b   1.000
_cell.length_c   1.000
_cell.angle_alpha   90.00
_cell.angle_beta   90.00
_cell.angle_gamma   90.00
#
_symmetry.space_group_name_H-M   'P 1'
#
loop_
_entity.id
_entity.type
_entity.pdbx_description
1 polymer ?
#
loop_
_entity_poly.entity_id
_entity_poly.type
_entity_poly.pdbx_seq_one_letter_code
_entity_poly.pdbx_strand_id
1 'polypeptide(L)'
;MVVHLRYGLPGARGSGAFAVTAVLVGSLVGTAAVTGCAAPEDPKPKGDPVLAVRNAPDALTKAGTSKASTSMEMAAGGTRVTIRGEGGYDFRRRTGRLQVVLPKDAAGTSEHRPITELLTPGALYMKNRGAGVPADKWVRVDTTTLDDGNLVTGGATDPAAAAELLRGARQVTYIGEVDLAGVRVSHYRGVADIAHAARVASPQLRGALAAAAKGFTTDTVPFDAYLDAEGRLRKVRHQFSFSNQGRTVAVASTTLLYGFGVPVQVALPDRRDIYAGKIEG
;
A
#
# COMPACT_ATOMS: atom_id res chain seq x y z
N MET A 1 -22.46 10.37 59.51
CA MET A 1 -23.52 10.97 58.68
C MET A 1 -23.80 9.98 57.55
N VAL A 2 -24.46 8.84 57.74
CA VAL A 2 -25.85 8.50 58.11
C VAL A 2 -26.94 9.18 57.25
N VAL A 3 -27.80 8.31 56.69
CA VAL A 3 -29.22 8.47 56.27
C VAL A 3 -29.54 8.67 54.77
N HIS A 4 -29.60 7.55 54.02
CA HIS A 4 -30.81 6.86 53.52
C HIS A 4 -32.14 7.60 53.21
N LEU A 5 -32.87 7.05 52.20
CA LEU A 5 -34.35 7.05 51.96
C LEU A 5 -34.91 8.29 51.24
N ARG A 6 -35.98 8.26 50.41
CA ARG A 6 -36.87 7.27 49.78
C ARG A 6 -37.84 8.04 48.84
N TYR A 7 -38.36 7.34 47.83
CA TYR A 7 -39.72 7.39 47.22
C TYR A 7 -40.45 8.72 46.92
N GLY A 8 -41.05 8.78 45.71
CA GLY A 8 -42.36 9.43 45.50
C GLY A 8 -42.64 10.04 44.12
N LEU A 9 -43.29 9.27 43.24
CA LEU A 9 -44.10 9.72 42.06
C LEU A 9 -45.34 10.55 42.53
N PRO A 10 -46.28 11.10 41.70
CA PRO A 10 -46.58 10.90 40.26
C PRO A 10 -47.08 12.15 39.44
N GLY A 11 -47.40 11.93 38.15
CA GLY A 11 -48.35 12.76 37.36
C GLY A 11 -47.99 12.83 35.86
N ALA A 12 -48.53 11.95 34.98
CA ALA A 12 -49.76 12.16 34.17
C ALA A 12 -49.57 13.25 33.09
N ARG A 13 -49.89 13.15 31.78
CA ARG A 13 -50.69 12.36 30.81
C ARG A 13 -50.22 12.89 29.41
N GLY A 14 -50.44 12.34 28.21
CA GLY A 14 -51.18 11.20 27.64
C GLY A 14 -50.58 10.89 26.26
N SER A 15 -50.60 9.65 25.75
CA SER A 15 -51.72 8.94 25.11
C SER A 15 -52.07 9.43 23.70
N GLY A 16 -51.93 8.54 22.71
CA GLY A 16 -52.49 8.75 21.37
C GLY A 16 -52.04 7.74 20.32
N ALA A 17 -52.30 6.45 20.52
CA ALA A 17 -52.31 5.44 19.46
C ALA A 17 -53.77 5.26 18.98
N PHE A 18 -53.99 5.26 17.66
CA PHE A 18 -55.24 4.78 17.07
C PHE A 18 -54.93 3.55 16.20
N ALA A 19 -55.50 2.42 16.62
CA ALA A 19 -55.67 1.23 15.81
C ALA A 19 -57.14 1.20 15.33
N VAL A 20 -57.36 0.79 14.09
CA VAL A 20 -58.68 0.35 13.59
C VAL A 20 -58.48 -0.92 12.77
N THR A 21 -59.27 -1.93 13.09
CA THR A 21 -59.27 -3.27 12.50
C THR A 21 -60.66 -3.57 11.94
N ALA A 22 -60.76 -4.16 10.73
CA ALA A 22 -61.76 -5.15 10.27
C ALA A 22 -61.52 -5.45 8.75
N VAL A 23 -61.17 -6.67 8.26
CA VAL A 23 -61.94 -7.94 8.10
C VAL A 23 -62.91 -7.82 6.89
N LEU A 24 -62.99 -8.63 5.80
CA LEU A 24 -62.79 -10.07 5.50
C LEU A 24 -62.81 -10.37 3.94
N VAL A 25 -62.20 -11.51 3.55
CA VAL A 25 -62.48 -12.49 2.44
C VAL A 25 -62.31 -12.14 0.95
N GLY A 26 -61.52 -12.99 0.28
CA GLY A 26 -61.60 -13.29 -1.15
C GLY A 26 -60.57 -14.35 -1.60
N SER A 27 -60.94 -15.64 -1.56
CA SER A 27 -60.14 -16.76 -2.10
C SER A 27 -60.31 -16.85 -3.61
N LEU A 28 -59.22 -16.95 -4.39
CA LEU A 28 -59.23 -17.63 -5.69
C LEU A 28 -57.81 -18.01 -6.16
N VAL A 29 -57.75 -19.20 -6.75
CA VAL A 29 -56.61 -19.99 -7.21
C VAL A 29 -55.82 -19.29 -8.32
N GLY A 30 -54.48 -19.32 -8.25
CA GLY A 30 -53.59 -18.80 -9.29
C GLY A 30 -52.17 -19.37 -9.20
N THR A 31 -51.80 -20.10 -10.25
CA THR A 31 -50.56 -20.83 -10.52
C THR A 31 -49.25 -20.03 -10.41
N ALA A 32 -48.22 -20.70 -9.88
CA ALA A 32 -46.78 -20.62 -10.18
C ALA A 32 -46.19 -19.29 -10.70
N ALA A 33 -45.35 -18.68 -9.88
CA ALA A 33 -44.05 -18.15 -10.33
C ALA A 33 -43.07 -18.21 -9.15
N VAL A 34 -42.15 -19.17 -9.19
CA VAL A 34 -40.91 -19.09 -8.42
C VAL A 34 -40.13 -17.93 -9.01
N THR A 35 -40.34 -16.72 -8.48
CA THR A 35 -39.43 -15.60 -8.72
C THR A 35 -38.12 -15.95 -8.04
N GLY A 36 -37.25 -16.64 -8.79
CA GLY A 36 -35.86 -16.77 -8.44
C GLY A 36 -35.32 -15.36 -8.26
N CYS A 37 -34.97 -15.01 -7.02
CA CYS A 37 -34.06 -13.90 -6.76
C CYS A 37 -32.75 -14.28 -7.43
N ALA A 38 -32.57 -13.87 -8.68
CA ALA A 38 -31.27 -13.86 -9.30
C ALA A 38 -30.40 -12.97 -8.41
N ALA A 39 -29.38 -13.57 -7.79
CA ALA A 39 -28.31 -12.80 -7.19
C ALA A 39 -27.81 -11.79 -8.26
N PRO A 40 -27.50 -10.54 -7.89
CA PRO A 40 -26.90 -9.61 -8.84
C PRO A 40 -25.71 -10.32 -9.49
N GLU A 41 -25.64 -10.33 -10.82
CA GLU A 41 -24.46 -10.86 -11.50
C GLU A 41 -23.24 -10.13 -10.93
N ASP A 42 -22.21 -10.89 -10.55
CA ASP A 42 -20.94 -10.30 -10.14
C ASP A 42 -20.47 -9.34 -11.24
N PRO A 43 -20.06 -8.11 -10.89
CA PRO A 43 -19.64 -7.12 -11.87
C PRO A 43 -18.55 -7.73 -12.75
N LYS A 44 -18.79 -7.80 -14.06
CA LYS A 44 -17.84 -8.37 -15.01
C LYS A 44 -16.71 -7.36 -15.26
N PRO A 45 -15.44 -7.79 -15.34
CA PRO A 45 -14.34 -6.89 -15.63
C PRO A 45 -14.51 -6.25 -17.02
N LYS A 46 -14.22 -4.95 -17.14
CA LYS A 46 -14.34 -4.18 -18.40
C LYS A 46 -13.26 -4.51 -19.45
N GLY A 47 -12.50 -5.59 -19.28
CA GLY A 47 -11.38 -5.98 -20.15
C GLY A 47 -10.52 -7.09 -19.53
N ASP A 48 -9.40 -7.41 -20.17
CA ASP A 48 -8.44 -8.40 -19.67
C ASP A 48 -7.84 -7.94 -18.32
N PRO A 49 -8.08 -8.68 -17.21
CA PRO A 49 -7.53 -8.36 -15.89
C PRO A 49 -6.01 -8.25 -15.87
N VAL A 50 -5.30 -9.08 -16.66
CA VAL A 50 -3.84 -9.08 -16.72
C VAL A 50 -3.35 -7.77 -17.34
N LEU A 51 -3.93 -7.36 -18.48
CA LEU A 51 -3.57 -6.11 -19.14
C LEU A 51 -3.93 -4.89 -18.29
N ALA A 52 -5.08 -4.90 -17.60
CA ALA A 52 -5.47 -3.81 -16.70
C ALA A 52 -4.41 -3.57 -15.62
N VAL A 53 -3.94 -4.65 -14.97
CA VAL A 53 -2.90 -4.56 -13.94
C VAL A 53 -1.54 -4.16 -14.51
N ARG A 54 -1.12 -4.75 -15.63
CA ARG A 54 0.18 -4.43 -16.27
C ARG A 54 0.29 -2.98 -16.75
N ASN A 55 -0.84 -2.35 -17.09
CA ASN A 55 -0.90 -0.97 -17.57
C ASN A 55 -0.93 0.08 -16.43
N ALA A 56 -1.10 -0.33 -15.17
CA ALA A 56 -1.20 0.59 -14.04
C ALA A 56 0.01 1.56 -13.91
N PRO A 57 1.28 1.15 -14.13
CA PRO A 57 2.42 2.07 -14.09
C PRO A 57 2.36 3.16 -15.17
N ASP A 58 1.83 2.84 -16.35
CA ASP A 58 1.66 3.82 -17.43
C ASP A 58 0.55 4.82 -17.10
N ALA A 59 -0.54 4.35 -16.45
CA ALA A 59 -1.59 5.23 -15.94
C ALA A 59 -1.05 6.20 -14.85
N LEU A 60 -0.17 5.74 -13.97
CA LEU A 60 0.50 6.61 -12.99
C LEU A 60 1.41 7.64 -13.64
N THR A 61 2.18 7.24 -14.66
CA THR A 61 3.04 8.16 -15.43
C THR A 61 2.20 9.25 -16.12
N LYS A 62 1.05 8.88 -16.68
CA LYS A 62 0.09 9.84 -17.25
C LYS A 62 -0.47 10.78 -16.18
N ALA A 63 -0.83 10.25 -15.02
CA ALA A 63 -1.34 11.03 -13.88
C ALA A 63 -0.31 12.03 -13.31
N GLY A 64 0.98 11.77 -13.50
CA GLY A 64 2.05 12.68 -13.11
C GLY A 64 2.49 12.47 -11.67
N THR A 65 1.86 13.15 -10.73
CA THR A 65 2.27 13.15 -9.32
C THR A 65 1.17 12.61 -8.42
N SER A 66 1.55 12.11 -7.24
CA SER A 66 0.60 11.78 -6.17
C SER A 66 1.23 11.93 -4.79
N LYS A 67 0.38 11.97 -3.77
CA LYS A 67 0.79 11.55 -2.43
C LYS A 67 0.90 10.03 -2.38
N ALA A 68 1.74 9.55 -1.47
CA ALA A 68 1.95 8.14 -1.19
C ALA A 68 1.96 7.89 0.31
N SER A 69 1.37 6.77 0.72
CA SER A 69 1.56 6.18 2.06
C SER A 69 1.99 4.73 1.86
N THR A 70 3.05 4.32 2.53
CA THR A 70 3.61 2.97 2.44
C THR A 70 3.70 2.35 3.82
N SER A 71 3.49 1.05 3.88
CA SER A 71 3.66 0.25 5.09
C SER A 71 4.35 -1.03 4.70
N MET A 72 5.48 -1.31 5.33
CA MET A 72 6.21 -2.55 5.15
C MET A 72 6.29 -3.26 6.49
N GLU A 73 5.77 -4.46 6.53
CA GLU A 73 5.89 -5.35 7.67
C GLU A 73 6.89 -6.45 7.35
N MET A 74 7.92 -6.57 8.18
CA MET A 74 8.95 -7.60 8.07
C MET A 74 8.84 -8.53 9.26
N ALA A 75 8.94 -9.83 9.01
CA ALA A 75 8.90 -10.85 10.04
C ALA A 75 10.06 -11.84 9.87
N ALA A 76 10.84 -12.03 10.93
CA ALA A 76 11.95 -12.99 10.98
C ALA A 76 12.17 -13.46 12.42
N GLY A 77 12.36 -14.77 12.61
CA GLY A 77 12.72 -15.34 13.93
C GLY A 77 11.77 -14.97 15.07
N GLY A 78 10.46 -14.86 14.80
CA GLY A 78 9.45 -14.48 15.80
C GLY A 78 9.30 -12.98 16.05
N THR A 79 10.18 -12.13 15.49
CA THR A 79 10.09 -10.67 15.59
C THR A 79 9.35 -10.09 14.39
N ARG A 80 8.47 -9.10 14.62
CA ARG A 80 7.74 -8.37 13.56
C ARG A 80 7.98 -6.88 13.69
N VAL A 81 8.40 -6.26 12.60
CA VAL A 81 8.78 -4.84 12.51
C VAL A 81 7.93 -4.20 11.42
N THR A 82 7.25 -3.10 11.74
CA THR A 82 6.47 -2.34 10.74
C THR A 82 7.08 -0.96 10.54
N ILE A 83 7.40 -0.66 9.29
CA ILE A 83 7.95 0.61 8.83
C ILE A 83 6.89 1.31 8.01
N ARG A 84 6.73 2.61 8.24
CA ARG A 84 5.74 3.42 7.54
C ARG A 84 6.40 4.60 6.85
N GLY A 85 6.03 4.85 5.60
CA GLY A 85 6.50 5.98 4.82
C GLY A 85 5.34 6.85 4.36
N GLU A 86 5.49 8.17 4.38
CA GLU A 86 4.50 9.10 3.82
C GLU A 86 5.18 10.23 3.07
N GLY A 87 4.59 10.65 1.95
CA GLY A 87 5.11 11.80 1.22
C GLY A 87 4.54 11.91 -0.18
N GLY A 88 5.36 12.41 -1.12
CA GLY A 88 4.96 12.68 -2.49
C GLY A 88 5.90 12.02 -3.50
N TYR A 89 5.35 11.64 -4.65
CA TYR A 89 6.09 11.03 -5.75
C TYR A 89 5.67 11.63 -7.10
N ASP A 90 6.65 11.90 -7.97
CA ASP A 90 6.47 12.27 -9.37
C ASP A 90 6.84 11.07 -10.24
N PHE A 91 5.83 10.43 -10.85
CA PHE A 91 6.00 9.25 -11.71
C PHE A 91 6.59 9.57 -13.08
N ARG A 92 6.49 10.83 -13.55
CA ARG A 92 7.13 11.25 -14.81
C ARG A 92 8.62 11.41 -14.62
N ARG A 93 9.02 12.08 -13.54
CA ARG A 93 10.43 12.31 -13.17
C ARG A 93 11.05 11.11 -12.45
N ARG A 94 10.21 10.20 -11.92
CA ARG A 94 10.60 9.07 -11.07
C ARG A 94 11.39 9.52 -9.84
N THR A 95 10.89 10.60 -9.24
CA THR A 95 11.50 11.20 -8.06
C THR A 95 10.47 11.36 -6.96
N GLY A 96 10.85 11.07 -5.72
CA GLY A 96 9.95 11.19 -4.57
C GLY A 96 10.65 11.70 -3.34
N ARG A 97 9.86 12.20 -2.40
CA ARG A 97 10.29 12.53 -1.05
C ARG A 97 9.34 11.88 -0.06
N LEU A 98 9.86 11.00 0.79
CA LEU A 98 9.10 10.33 1.84
C LEU A 98 9.71 10.64 3.21
N GLN A 99 8.87 10.69 4.23
CA GLN A 99 9.26 10.59 5.63
C GLN A 99 8.97 9.19 6.10
N VAL A 100 9.98 8.48 6.56
CA VAL A 100 9.91 7.11 7.01
C VAL A 100 10.07 7.06 8.52
N VAL A 101 9.13 6.39 9.18
CA VAL A 101 9.11 6.18 10.62
C VAL A 101 9.40 4.71 10.89
N LEU A 102 10.48 4.48 11.64
CA LEU A 102 10.84 3.17 12.16
C LEU A 102 9.99 2.85 13.40
N PRO A 103 9.73 1.55 13.69
CA PRO A 103 9.02 1.19 14.90
C PRO A 103 9.83 1.57 16.15
N LYS A 104 9.11 1.74 17.25
CA LYS A 104 9.69 1.96 18.57
C LYS A 104 10.46 0.73 19.02
N ASP A 105 11.48 0.93 19.84
CA ASP A 105 12.19 -0.16 20.51
C ASP A 105 11.29 -0.90 21.51
N ALA A 106 11.83 -1.96 22.13
CA ALA A 106 11.13 -2.74 23.15
C ALA A 106 10.82 -1.93 24.44
N ALA A 107 11.49 -0.80 24.66
CA ALA A 107 11.24 0.12 25.77
C ALA A 107 10.14 1.16 25.45
N GLY A 108 9.61 1.16 24.22
CA GLY A 108 8.55 2.06 23.79
C GLY A 108 9.03 3.46 23.41
N THR A 109 10.34 3.68 23.34
CA THR A 109 10.94 4.95 22.92
C THR A 109 11.15 4.97 21.41
N SER A 110 10.83 6.12 20.80
CA SER A 110 11.23 6.40 19.42
C SER A 110 12.68 6.86 19.44
N GLU A 111 13.63 5.93 19.42
CA GLU A 111 15.06 6.29 19.37
C GLU A 111 15.45 7.03 18.09
N HIS A 112 14.64 6.91 17.03
CA HIS A 112 14.99 7.37 15.70
C HIS A 112 14.10 8.54 15.28
N ARG A 113 14.73 9.67 14.91
CA ARG A 113 14.04 10.73 14.18
C ARG A 113 13.48 10.16 12.87
N PRO A 114 12.36 10.68 12.34
CA PRO A 114 11.89 10.29 11.01
C PRO A 114 13.02 10.42 9.98
N ILE A 115 13.21 9.36 9.21
CA ILE A 115 14.18 9.29 8.13
C ILE A 115 13.57 10.01 6.94
N THR A 116 14.27 11.02 6.42
CA THR A 116 13.85 11.64 5.17
C THR A 116 14.50 10.90 4.01
N GLU A 117 13.68 10.34 3.13
CA GLU A 117 14.08 9.65 1.90
C GLU A 117 13.86 10.56 0.69
N LEU A 118 14.87 10.67 -0.18
CA LEU A 118 14.74 11.21 -1.54
C LEU A 118 15.00 10.08 -2.53
N LEU A 119 13.95 9.70 -3.24
CA LEU A 119 13.97 8.66 -4.25
C LEU A 119 14.35 9.28 -5.60
N THR A 120 15.30 8.68 -6.30
CA THR A 120 15.70 9.05 -7.66
C THR A 120 16.01 7.81 -8.48
N PRO A 121 16.02 7.91 -9.83
CA PRO A 121 16.53 6.84 -10.68
C PRO A 121 17.92 6.37 -10.25
N GLY A 122 18.02 5.12 -9.79
CA GLY A 122 19.28 4.47 -9.41
C GLY A 122 19.90 4.90 -8.09
N ALA A 123 19.27 5.80 -7.32
CA ALA A 123 19.78 6.17 -6.00
C ALA A 123 18.70 6.54 -4.99
N LEU A 124 18.93 6.16 -3.73
CA LEU A 124 18.20 6.66 -2.57
C LEU A 124 19.13 7.56 -1.74
N TYR A 125 18.62 8.74 -1.37
CA TYR A 125 19.27 9.61 -0.41
C TYR A 125 18.49 9.59 0.90
N MET A 126 19.18 9.42 2.03
CA MET A 126 18.57 9.38 3.35
C MET A 126 19.18 10.38 4.30
N LYS A 127 18.35 11.10 5.04
CA LYS A 127 18.75 11.90 6.19
C LYS A 127 18.22 11.30 7.48
N ASN A 128 18.96 11.46 8.58
CA ASN A 128 18.64 10.89 9.89
C ASN A 128 18.60 9.36 9.91
N ARG A 129 19.39 8.69 9.06
CA ARG A 129 19.43 7.21 9.00
C ARG A 129 19.81 6.56 10.33
N GLY A 130 20.51 7.26 11.22
CA GLY A 130 21.13 6.68 12.42
C GLY A 130 22.42 5.94 12.07
N ALA A 131 22.78 4.95 12.88
CA ALA A 131 23.93 4.06 12.66
C ALA A 131 25.27 4.80 12.40
N GLY A 132 25.59 5.75 13.27
CA GLY A 132 26.83 6.52 13.22
C GLY A 132 26.86 7.66 12.20
N VAL A 133 25.80 7.87 11.41
CA VAL A 133 25.73 8.98 10.46
C VAL A 133 25.32 10.27 11.19
N PRO A 134 26.10 11.36 11.09
CA PRO A 134 25.73 12.65 11.65
C PRO A 134 24.38 13.15 11.12
N ALA A 135 23.56 13.75 11.98
CA ALA A 135 22.19 14.15 11.63
C ALA A 135 22.10 15.24 10.54
N ASP A 136 23.17 16.00 10.32
CA ASP A 136 23.29 16.99 9.26
C ASP A 136 23.64 16.37 7.90
N LYS A 137 24.11 15.12 7.88
CA LYS A 137 24.57 14.42 6.68
C LYS A 137 23.51 13.53 6.03
N TRP A 138 23.70 13.33 4.74
CA TRP A 138 22.93 12.45 3.89
C TRP A 138 23.72 11.18 3.58
N VAL A 139 23.06 10.04 3.60
CA VAL A 139 23.58 8.81 3.01
C VAL A 139 23.08 8.70 1.59
N ARG A 140 23.95 8.38 0.63
CA ARG A 140 23.57 7.98 -0.72
C ARG A 140 23.76 6.48 -0.88
N VAL A 141 22.72 5.79 -1.30
CA VAL A 141 22.73 4.36 -1.64
C VAL A 141 22.48 4.21 -3.12
N ASP A 142 23.32 3.44 -3.81
CA ASP A 142 23.04 3.00 -5.18
C ASP A 142 22.03 1.86 -5.13
N THR A 143 20.86 2.04 -5.75
CA THR A 143 19.77 1.06 -5.68
C THR A 143 19.90 -0.04 -6.72
N THR A 144 20.87 0.05 -7.64
CA THR A 144 21.08 -0.92 -8.73
C THR A 144 22.06 -2.04 -8.38
N THR A 145 22.78 -1.90 -7.27
CA THR A 145 23.85 -2.83 -6.85
C THR A 145 23.58 -3.45 -5.48
N LEU A 146 22.34 -3.46 -5.00
CA LEU A 146 22.00 -4.00 -3.68
C LEU A 146 21.81 -5.53 -3.74
N ASP A 147 22.59 -6.26 -2.94
CA ASP A 147 22.56 -7.72 -2.81
C ASP A 147 21.56 -8.20 -1.70
N ASP A 148 20.37 -7.60 -1.59
CA ASP A 148 19.20 -8.07 -0.77
C ASP A 148 19.09 -7.78 0.74
N GLY A 149 19.90 -6.91 1.35
CA GLY A 149 19.85 -6.74 2.83
C GLY A 149 19.09 -5.53 3.39
N ASN A 150 18.90 -4.47 2.61
CA ASN A 150 18.57 -3.14 3.17
C ASN A 150 17.17 -2.67 2.76
N LEU A 151 16.19 -3.57 2.85
CA LEU A 151 14.80 -3.34 2.45
C LEU A 151 14.10 -2.19 3.19
N VAL A 152 14.70 -1.67 4.26
CA VAL A 152 14.28 -0.40 4.88
C VAL A 152 14.67 0.83 4.06
N THR A 153 15.73 0.75 3.25
CA THR A 153 16.41 1.90 2.64
C THR A 153 16.78 1.72 1.16
N GLY A 154 16.14 0.84 0.39
CA GLY A 154 16.58 0.54 -0.98
C GLY A 154 15.52 0.73 -2.06
N GLY A 155 14.24 0.83 -1.68
CA GLY A 155 13.14 0.84 -2.63
C GLY A 155 11.86 0.15 -2.16
N ALA A 156 11.81 -0.43 -0.95
CA ALA A 156 10.59 -1.06 -0.46
C ALA A 156 9.47 -0.06 -0.12
N THR A 157 9.84 1.19 0.13
CA THR A 157 8.95 2.35 0.26
C THR A 157 8.74 3.07 -1.07
N ASP A 158 9.44 2.70 -2.16
CA ASP A 158 9.33 3.36 -3.45
C ASP A 158 8.00 3.00 -4.12
N PRO A 159 7.07 3.96 -4.25
CA PRO A 159 5.76 3.68 -4.83
C PRO A 159 5.84 3.32 -6.33
N ALA A 160 6.88 3.80 -7.05
CA ALA A 160 7.06 3.45 -8.46
C ALA A 160 7.61 2.03 -8.63
N ALA A 161 8.53 1.59 -7.78
CA ALA A 161 9.00 0.21 -7.79
C ALA A 161 7.86 -0.78 -7.51
N ALA A 162 7.01 -0.46 -6.53
CA ALA A 162 5.82 -1.26 -6.22
C ALA A 162 4.85 -1.33 -7.42
N ALA A 163 4.65 -0.22 -8.14
CA ALA A 163 3.81 -0.22 -9.34
C ALA A 163 4.47 -1.00 -10.49
N GLU A 164 5.76 -0.77 -10.79
CA GLU A 164 6.47 -1.41 -11.90
C GLU A 164 6.56 -2.93 -11.76
N LEU A 165 6.56 -3.46 -10.52
CA LEU A 165 6.46 -4.90 -10.28
C LEU A 165 5.20 -5.52 -10.93
N LEU A 166 4.09 -4.76 -10.99
CA LEU A 166 2.84 -5.21 -11.62
C LEU A 166 2.97 -5.40 -13.14
N ARG A 167 4.01 -4.88 -13.81
CA ARG A 167 4.26 -5.21 -15.22
C ARG A 167 4.56 -6.69 -15.41
N GLY A 168 5.07 -7.36 -14.37
CA GLY A 168 5.28 -8.81 -14.35
C GLY A 168 4.03 -9.63 -14.03
N ALA A 169 2.85 -9.01 -13.89
CA ALA A 169 1.63 -9.70 -13.47
C ALA A 169 1.25 -10.84 -14.42
N ARG A 170 0.83 -11.96 -13.84
CA ARG A 170 0.28 -13.16 -14.48
C ARG A 170 -0.78 -13.78 -13.58
N GLN A 171 -1.62 -14.65 -14.13
CA GLN A 171 -2.68 -15.33 -13.38
C GLN A 171 -3.55 -14.33 -12.59
N VAL A 172 -3.98 -13.26 -13.25
CA VAL A 172 -4.73 -12.18 -12.61
C VAL A 172 -6.22 -12.48 -12.68
N THR A 173 -6.87 -12.45 -11.53
CA THR A 173 -8.32 -12.59 -11.38
C THR A 173 -8.89 -11.26 -10.91
N TYR A 174 -9.96 -10.82 -11.56
CA TYR A 174 -10.79 -9.74 -11.07
C TYR A 174 -11.67 -10.26 -9.93
N ILE A 175 -11.64 -9.60 -8.78
CA ILE A 175 -12.34 -10.02 -7.56
C ILE A 175 -13.67 -9.29 -7.38
N GLY A 176 -13.74 -8.02 -7.78
CA GLY A 176 -14.93 -7.20 -7.59
C GLY A 176 -14.59 -5.71 -7.49
N GLU A 177 -15.60 -4.88 -7.27
CA GLU A 177 -15.40 -3.47 -6.95
C GLU A 177 -15.49 -3.23 -5.43
N VAL A 178 -14.68 -2.30 -4.93
CA VAL A 178 -14.62 -1.91 -3.53
C VAL A 178 -14.61 -0.39 -3.44
N ASP A 179 -15.20 0.19 -2.39
CA ASP A 179 -14.99 1.59 -2.05
C ASP A 179 -13.71 1.75 -1.22
N LEU A 180 -12.77 2.55 -1.71
CA LEU A 180 -11.52 2.88 -1.02
C LEU A 180 -11.50 4.37 -0.71
N ALA A 181 -11.95 4.72 0.50
CA ALA A 181 -12.02 6.09 1.01
C ALA A 181 -12.81 7.03 0.07
N GLY A 182 -14.00 6.59 -0.36
CA GLY A 182 -14.89 7.34 -1.26
C GLY A 182 -14.51 7.24 -2.74
N VAL A 183 -13.54 6.41 -3.10
CA VAL A 183 -13.19 6.11 -4.50
C VAL A 183 -13.53 4.67 -4.81
N ARG A 184 -14.41 4.48 -5.79
CA ARG A 184 -14.70 3.16 -6.36
C ARG A 184 -13.46 2.63 -7.08
N VAL A 185 -13.02 1.43 -6.69
CA VAL A 185 -11.85 0.76 -7.26
C VAL A 185 -12.18 -0.67 -7.65
N SER A 186 -11.59 -1.14 -8.74
CA SER A 186 -11.57 -2.54 -9.15
C SER A 186 -10.46 -3.27 -8.41
N HIS A 187 -10.79 -4.36 -7.74
CA HIS A 187 -9.85 -5.21 -7.02
C HIS A 187 -9.43 -6.41 -7.88
N TYR A 188 -8.13 -6.59 -8.00
CA TYR A 188 -7.48 -7.69 -8.70
C TYR A 188 -6.58 -8.46 -7.75
N ARG A 189 -6.50 -9.78 -7.93
CA ARG A 189 -5.54 -10.65 -7.25
C ARG A 189 -4.74 -11.42 -8.29
N GLY A 190 -3.45 -11.60 -8.06
CA GLY A 190 -2.61 -12.39 -8.95
C GLY A 190 -1.21 -12.59 -8.40
N VAL A 191 -0.29 -12.98 -9.29
CA VAL A 191 1.13 -13.10 -8.97
C VAL A 191 1.94 -12.31 -10.00
N ALA A 192 2.99 -11.63 -9.57
CA ALA A 192 3.96 -11.00 -10.45
C ALA A 192 5.23 -11.84 -10.52
N ASP A 193 5.82 -11.94 -11.71
CA ASP A 193 7.15 -12.51 -11.91
C ASP A 193 8.18 -11.37 -11.87
N ILE A 194 9.02 -11.31 -10.84
CA ILE A 194 9.92 -10.17 -10.63
C ILE A 194 11.00 -10.08 -11.71
N ALA A 195 11.51 -11.21 -12.19
CA ALA A 195 12.49 -11.24 -13.27
C ALA A 195 11.88 -10.72 -14.58
N HIS A 196 10.63 -11.09 -14.88
CA HIS A 196 9.89 -10.55 -16.01
C HIS A 196 9.63 -9.07 -15.85
N ALA A 197 9.15 -8.64 -14.68
CA ALA A 197 8.93 -7.23 -14.37
C ALA A 197 10.21 -6.42 -14.60
N ALA A 198 11.37 -6.89 -14.10
CA ALA A 198 12.65 -6.24 -14.33
C ALA A 198 12.96 -6.06 -15.83
N ARG A 199 12.74 -7.09 -16.66
CA ARG A 199 12.99 -7.00 -18.12
C ARG A 199 12.14 -5.93 -18.81
N VAL A 200 10.86 -5.85 -18.46
CA VAL A 200 9.88 -4.95 -19.12
C VAL A 200 9.70 -3.60 -18.42
N ALA A 201 10.33 -3.41 -17.27
CA ALA A 201 10.25 -2.17 -16.51
C ALA A 201 10.83 -0.98 -17.27
N SER A 202 10.40 0.21 -16.85
CA SER A 202 11.04 1.47 -17.23
C SER A 202 12.56 1.38 -17.06
N PRO A 203 13.38 1.91 -18.00
CA PRO A 203 14.84 1.79 -17.94
C PRO A 203 15.47 2.18 -16.60
N GLN A 204 14.90 3.17 -15.93
CA GLN A 204 15.34 3.71 -14.65
C GLN A 204 15.15 2.74 -13.46
N LEU A 205 14.17 1.84 -13.53
CA LEU A 205 13.84 0.89 -12.45
C LEU A 205 14.22 -0.55 -12.78
N ARG A 206 14.59 -0.85 -14.03
CA ARG A 206 15.10 -2.16 -14.44
C ARG A 206 16.25 -2.65 -13.56
N GLY A 207 17.23 -1.80 -13.28
CA GLY A 207 18.39 -2.17 -12.46
C GLY A 207 18.00 -2.53 -11.03
N ALA A 208 17.17 -1.71 -10.40
CA ALA A 208 16.69 -1.95 -9.03
C ALA A 208 15.83 -3.22 -8.93
N LEU A 209 14.92 -3.46 -9.89
CA LEU A 209 14.11 -4.68 -9.92
C LEU A 209 14.95 -5.92 -10.23
N ALA A 210 15.96 -5.81 -11.10
CA ALA A 210 16.89 -6.91 -11.37
C ALA A 210 17.77 -7.24 -10.18
N ALA A 211 18.17 -6.25 -9.38
CA ALA A 211 18.86 -6.45 -8.12
C ALA A 211 17.94 -7.15 -7.11
N ALA A 212 16.71 -6.66 -6.91
CA ALA A 212 15.73 -7.28 -6.01
C ALA A 212 15.37 -8.72 -6.40
N ALA A 213 15.35 -9.04 -7.70
CA ALA A 213 15.10 -10.41 -8.17
C ALA A 213 16.16 -11.41 -7.69
N LYS A 214 17.38 -10.96 -7.35
CA LYS A 214 18.50 -11.87 -7.01
C LYS A 214 18.43 -12.48 -5.62
N GLY A 215 17.72 -11.88 -4.67
CA GLY A 215 17.65 -12.46 -3.32
C GLY A 215 16.28 -12.42 -2.69
N PHE A 216 15.26 -12.17 -3.52
CA PHE A 216 13.97 -12.82 -3.28
C PHE A 216 14.19 -14.33 -3.22
N THR A 217 13.58 -15.00 -2.25
CA THR A 217 13.66 -16.47 -2.15
C THR A 217 12.88 -17.18 -3.25
N THR A 218 11.95 -16.47 -3.88
CA THR A 218 11.09 -16.95 -4.97
C THR A 218 10.88 -15.84 -5.99
N ASP A 219 10.87 -16.19 -7.28
CA ASP A 219 10.66 -15.22 -8.37
C ASP A 219 9.22 -14.68 -8.45
N THR A 220 8.30 -15.29 -7.72
CA THR A 220 6.88 -14.92 -7.70
C THR A 220 6.52 -14.07 -6.51
N VAL A 221 5.76 -13.01 -6.79
CA VAL A 221 5.27 -12.07 -5.79
C VAL A 221 3.74 -12.00 -5.86
N PRO A 222 3.02 -12.71 -4.96
CA PRO A 222 1.59 -12.55 -4.81
C PRO A 222 1.20 -11.09 -4.54
N PHE A 223 0.10 -10.65 -5.14
CA PHE A 223 -0.41 -9.29 -4.95
C PHE A 223 -1.94 -9.20 -4.90
N ASP A 224 -2.40 -8.12 -4.24
CA ASP A 224 -3.72 -7.54 -4.41
C ASP A 224 -3.54 -6.10 -4.93
N ALA A 225 -4.13 -5.77 -6.09
CA ALA A 225 -4.05 -4.46 -6.71
C ALA A 225 -5.44 -3.83 -6.85
N TYR A 226 -5.53 -2.52 -6.61
CA TYR A 226 -6.80 -1.78 -6.61
C TYR A 226 -6.65 -0.60 -7.56
N LEU A 227 -7.41 -0.60 -8.65
CA LEU A 227 -7.32 0.40 -9.72
C LEU A 227 -8.58 1.26 -9.74
N ASP A 228 -8.44 2.57 -9.89
CA ASP A 228 -9.60 3.44 -10.13
C ASP A 228 -10.11 3.35 -11.57
N ALA A 229 -11.17 4.10 -11.88
CA ALA A 229 -11.80 4.12 -13.20
C ALA A 229 -10.84 4.58 -14.32
N GLU A 230 -9.82 5.35 -13.99
CA GLU A 230 -8.77 5.79 -14.93
C GLU A 230 -7.63 4.77 -15.07
N GLY A 231 -7.72 3.63 -14.40
CA GLY A 231 -6.68 2.59 -14.36
C GLY A 231 -5.49 2.95 -13.48
N ARG A 232 -5.56 4.03 -12.67
CA ARG A 232 -4.49 4.41 -11.76
C ARG A 232 -4.49 3.48 -10.57
N LEU A 233 -3.31 3.04 -10.18
CA LEU A 233 -3.14 2.28 -8.95
C LEU A 233 -3.50 3.16 -7.75
N ARG A 234 -4.41 2.70 -6.90
CA ARG A 234 -4.81 3.36 -5.65
C ARG A 234 -4.28 2.65 -4.42
N LYS A 235 -4.17 1.33 -4.52
CA LYS A 235 -3.57 0.48 -3.49
C LYS A 235 -2.91 -0.72 -4.16
N VAL A 236 -1.77 -1.14 -3.65
CA VAL A 236 -1.22 -2.46 -3.92
C VAL A 236 -0.70 -3.08 -2.64
N ARG A 237 -0.90 -4.38 -2.49
CA ARG A 237 -0.26 -5.20 -1.45
C ARG A 237 0.59 -6.25 -2.14
N HIS A 238 1.83 -6.40 -1.72
CA HIS A 238 2.74 -7.46 -2.15
C HIS A 238 3.15 -8.31 -0.97
N GLN A 239 3.35 -9.60 -1.21
CA GLN A 239 3.91 -10.53 -0.25
C GLN A 239 5.10 -11.23 -0.89
N PHE A 240 6.25 -11.20 -0.22
CA PHE A 240 7.47 -11.87 -0.69
C PHE A 240 8.36 -12.18 0.50
N SER A 241 9.45 -12.92 0.25
CA SER A 241 10.48 -13.14 1.24
C SER A 241 11.86 -13.04 0.59
N PHE A 242 12.85 -12.70 1.40
CA PHE A 242 14.24 -12.57 0.96
C PHE A 242 15.17 -13.23 2.00
N SER A 243 16.39 -13.55 1.57
CA SER A 243 17.42 -14.08 2.47
C SER A 243 18.27 -12.94 3.01
N ASN A 244 18.38 -12.82 4.33
CA ASN A 244 19.26 -11.87 5.00
C ASN A 244 20.17 -12.61 5.99
N GLN A 245 21.48 -12.62 5.73
CA GLN A 245 22.47 -13.32 6.56
C GLN A 245 22.06 -14.77 6.87
N GLY A 246 21.54 -15.49 5.86
CA GLY A 246 21.09 -16.88 5.99
C GLY A 246 19.73 -17.07 6.69
N ARG A 247 19.04 -15.98 7.07
CA ARG A 247 17.68 -16.03 7.63
C ARG A 247 16.66 -15.55 6.60
N THR A 248 15.59 -16.32 6.40
CA THR A 248 14.45 -15.88 5.60
C THR A 248 13.67 -14.81 6.35
N VAL A 249 13.44 -13.68 5.69
CA VAL A 249 12.61 -12.59 6.18
C VAL A 249 11.36 -12.52 5.32
N ALA A 250 10.19 -12.70 5.92
CA ALA A 250 8.91 -12.54 5.25
C ALA A 250 8.49 -11.06 5.25
N VAL A 251 7.98 -10.58 4.11
CA VAL A 251 7.59 -9.18 3.91
C VAL A 251 6.17 -9.09 3.41
N ALA A 252 5.37 -8.24 4.07
CA ALA A 252 4.10 -7.74 3.56
C ALA A 252 4.22 -6.23 3.32
N SER A 253 4.24 -5.83 2.05
CA SER A 253 4.30 -4.42 1.65
C SER A 253 2.92 -3.95 1.21
N THR A 254 2.54 -2.73 1.60
CA THR A 254 1.35 -2.03 1.14
C THR A 254 1.74 -0.63 0.68
N THR A 255 1.30 -0.23 -0.50
CA THR A 255 1.41 1.14 -1.02
C THR A 255 0.01 1.66 -1.32
N LEU A 256 -0.27 2.88 -0.86
CA LEU A 256 -1.48 3.65 -1.12
C LEU A 256 -1.11 4.91 -1.89
N LEU A 257 -1.84 5.19 -2.97
CA LEU A 257 -1.65 6.36 -3.83
C LEU A 257 -2.93 7.19 -3.87
N TYR A 258 -2.79 8.47 -3.58
CA TYR A 258 -3.90 9.40 -3.42
C TYR A 258 -3.46 10.83 -3.70
N GLY A 259 -4.40 11.78 -3.76
CA GLY A 259 -4.08 13.19 -4.00
C GLY A 259 -3.28 13.39 -5.29
N PHE A 260 -3.74 12.80 -6.41
CA PHE A 260 -3.08 12.95 -7.70
C PHE A 260 -3.04 14.41 -8.15
N GLY A 261 -1.94 14.81 -8.80
CA GLY A 261 -1.73 16.16 -9.31
C GLY A 261 -1.15 17.16 -8.31
N VAL A 262 -0.92 16.77 -7.05
CA VAL A 262 -0.24 17.64 -6.08
C VAL A 262 1.23 17.86 -6.50
N PRO A 263 1.79 19.07 -6.38
CA PRO A 263 3.20 19.30 -6.69
C PRO A 263 4.12 18.49 -5.77
N VAL A 264 5.17 17.90 -6.35
CA VAL A 264 6.22 17.18 -5.62
C VAL A 264 7.55 17.84 -5.93
N GLN A 265 8.26 18.25 -4.88
CA GLN A 265 9.56 18.90 -4.98
C GLN A 265 10.63 18.02 -4.34
N VAL A 266 11.66 17.70 -5.10
CA VAL A 266 12.83 16.93 -4.65
C VAL A 266 14.07 17.77 -4.94
N ALA A 267 14.73 18.23 -3.88
CA ALA A 267 16.01 18.91 -3.94
C ALA A 267 17.09 17.95 -3.43
N LEU A 268 18.04 17.59 -4.30
CA LEU A 268 19.14 16.72 -3.92
C LEU A 268 20.15 17.45 -3.02
N PRO A 269 20.79 16.75 -2.07
CA PRO A 269 21.79 17.37 -1.21
C PRO A 269 23.05 17.76 -1.99
N ASP A 270 23.74 18.80 -1.52
CA ASP A 270 25.08 19.12 -2.01
C ASP A 270 26.04 17.97 -1.72
N ARG A 271 27.07 17.78 -2.56
CA ARG A 271 28.07 16.72 -2.38
C ARG A 271 28.75 16.76 -1.00
N ARG A 272 28.98 17.96 -0.46
CA ARG A 272 29.58 18.18 0.88
C ARG A 272 28.69 17.67 2.03
N ASP A 273 27.40 17.54 1.78
CA ASP A 273 26.43 17.06 2.76
C ASP A 273 26.24 15.55 2.68
N ILE A 274 26.83 14.89 1.67
CA ILE A 274 26.84 13.44 1.57
C ILE A 274 27.94 12.90 2.50
N TYR A 275 27.54 12.00 3.39
CA TYR A 275 28.43 11.27 4.27
C TYR A 275 29.35 10.36 3.47
N ALA A 276 30.66 10.52 3.67
CA ALA A 276 31.71 9.73 3.00
C ALA A 276 32.38 8.71 3.93
N GLY A 277 31.97 8.62 5.19
CA GLY A 277 32.50 7.66 6.16
C GLY A 277 31.90 6.27 6.01
N LYS A 278 32.41 5.31 6.79
CA LYS A 278 31.80 3.98 6.90
C LYS A 278 30.47 4.10 7.63
N ILE A 279 29.46 3.40 7.11
CA ILE A 279 28.16 3.24 7.74
C ILE A 279 28.25 1.98 8.58
N GLU A 280 27.97 2.07 9.88
CA GLU A 280 27.89 0.87 10.73
C GLU A 280 26.58 0.13 10.43
N GLY A 281 26.67 -1.20 10.38
CA GLY A 281 25.59 -2.10 9.93
C GLY A 281 24.62 -2.46 11.04
#